data_AF-A0A441WR59-F1
#
_entry.id   AF-A0A441WR59-F1
#
_cell.length_a   1.000
_cell.length_b   1.000
_cell.length_c   1.000
_cell.angle_alpha   90.00
_cell.angle_beta   90.00
_cell.angle_gamma   90.00
#
_symmetry.space_group_name_H-M   'P 1'
#
loop_
_entity.id
_entity.type
_entity.pdbx_description
1 polymer ?
#
loop_
_entity_poly.entity_id
_entity_poly.type
_entity_poly.pdbx_seq_one_letter_code
_entity_poly.pdbx_strand_id
1 'polypeptide(L)'
;MAEPVRNYQTRAVPGVGVDAAIDQGLRAYMIKVYNLMGLGLLITGLVAVGTIMLATTTDPASAVATLPNGDMLTSFGYAIFGSPLKWLVIFAPLAAVLFLSFRVQSMSVSAAQTTFWVYAGLVGLSLSSIFLVYTTASISQTFFATAAAFGGLSLYGYTTKRDLSGLGSFLIMGVVGLIIASVINIFLQSSALTFAVSAIGVLVFAGLTAYDTQNIKEMYFEGDETDVAGRKAIMGALRLYLDFINLFMFLLQFMGDRR
;
A
#
# COMPACT_ATOMS: atom_id res chain seq x y z
N MET A 1 13.41 23.12 -56.96
CA MET A 1 13.37 21.72 -56.52
C MET A 1 12.89 21.73 -55.07
N ALA A 2 11.66 21.31 -54.83
CA ALA A 2 11.07 21.22 -53.50
C ALA A 2 10.93 19.73 -53.15
N GLU A 3 11.51 19.31 -52.03
CA GLU A 3 11.33 17.95 -51.51
C GLU A 3 9.89 17.79 -51.01
N PRO A 4 9.16 16.70 -51.37
CA PRO A 4 7.87 16.43 -50.78
C PRO A 4 8.04 15.94 -49.34
N VAL A 5 7.26 16.56 -48.45
CA VAL A 5 7.14 16.23 -47.03
C VAL A 5 6.87 14.73 -46.87
N ARG A 6 7.78 14.02 -46.18
CA ARG A 6 7.61 12.60 -45.83
C ARG A 6 6.41 12.45 -44.89
N ASN A 7 5.34 11.90 -45.43
CA ASN A 7 4.14 11.50 -44.71
C ASN A 7 4.51 10.40 -43.68
N TYR A 8 4.39 10.71 -42.38
CA TYR A 8 4.64 9.78 -41.27
C TYR A 8 3.44 8.85 -40.97
N GLN A 9 2.39 8.87 -41.79
CA GLN A 9 1.15 8.12 -41.55
C GLN A 9 1.14 6.67 -42.05
N THR A 10 2.28 6.09 -42.43
CA THR A 10 2.33 4.73 -42.98
C THR A 10 3.40 3.86 -42.33
N ARG A 11 3.26 3.57 -41.03
CA ARG A 11 3.78 2.32 -40.47
C ARG A 11 3.10 1.89 -39.17
N ALA A 12 1.93 1.28 -39.30
CA ALA A 12 1.54 0.11 -38.50
C ALA A 12 0.29 -0.48 -39.16
N VAL A 13 0.47 -1.59 -39.88
CA VAL A 13 -0.66 -2.48 -40.16
C VAL A 13 -0.95 -3.17 -38.83
N PRO A 14 -2.13 -2.99 -38.21
CA PRO A 14 -2.49 -3.75 -37.02
C PRO A 14 -2.71 -5.19 -37.46
N GLY A 15 -1.73 -6.05 -37.19
CA GLY A 15 -1.93 -7.49 -37.27
C GLY A 15 -2.68 -7.92 -36.02
N VAL A 16 -3.84 -8.55 -36.17
CA VAL A 16 -4.66 -9.10 -35.06
C VAL A 16 -3.84 -9.95 -34.07
N GLY A 17 -2.73 -10.56 -34.52
CA GLY A 17 -1.79 -11.30 -33.68
C GLY A 17 -0.83 -10.45 -32.83
N VAL A 18 -0.47 -9.23 -33.27
CA VAL A 18 0.40 -8.31 -32.51
C VAL A 18 -0.38 -7.69 -31.35
N ASP A 19 -1.60 -7.21 -31.63
CA ASP A 19 -2.49 -6.66 -30.60
C ASP A 19 -2.82 -7.72 -29.52
N ALA A 20 -3.06 -8.96 -29.95
CA ALA A 20 -3.31 -10.07 -29.03
C ALA A 20 -2.08 -10.46 -28.16
N ALA A 21 -0.86 -10.34 -28.69
CA ALA A 21 0.37 -10.62 -27.93
C ALA A 21 0.64 -9.52 -26.89
N ILE A 22 0.47 -8.25 -27.28
CA ILE A 22 0.59 -7.09 -26.38
C ILE A 22 -0.41 -7.22 -25.23
N ASP A 23 -1.66 -7.58 -25.51
CA ASP A 23 -2.70 -7.78 -24.50
C ASP A 23 -2.36 -8.91 -23.52
N GLN A 24 -1.78 -10.02 -24.01
CA GLN A 24 -1.34 -11.12 -23.16
C GLN A 24 -0.19 -10.71 -22.25
N GLY A 25 0.80 -9.99 -22.79
CA GLY A 25 1.94 -9.48 -22.01
C GLY A 25 1.51 -8.50 -20.93
N LEU A 26 0.59 -7.58 -21.25
CA LEU A 26 0.02 -6.65 -20.28
C LEU A 26 -0.70 -7.38 -19.14
N ARG A 27 -1.51 -8.39 -19.45
CA ARG A 27 -2.20 -9.20 -18.44
C ARG A 27 -1.21 -9.93 -17.54
N ALA A 28 -0.17 -10.54 -18.11
CA ALA A 28 0.87 -11.22 -17.34
C ALA A 28 1.62 -10.25 -16.41
N TYR A 29 1.94 -9.04 -16.90
CA TYR A 29 2.54 -7.98 -16.11
C TYR A 29 1.64 -7.57 -14.93
N MET A 30 0.35 -7.32 -15.17
CA MET A 30 -0.58 -6.93 -14.11
C MET A 30 -0.79 -8.06 -13.08
N ILE A 31 -0.90 -9.31 -13.52
CA ILE A 31 -0.99 -10.47 -12.62
C ILE A 31 0.26 -10.53 -11.72
N LYS A 32 1.45 -10.30 -12.28
CA LYS A 32 2.69 -10.25 -11.49
C LYS A 32 2.65 -9.15 -10.44
N VAL A 33 2.20 -7.94 -10.81
CA VAL A 33 2.02 -6.81 -9.87
C VAL A 33 1.08 -7.21 -8.71
N TYR A 34 -0.10 -7.75 -9.01
CA TYR A 34 -1.06 -8.12 -7.98
C TYR A 34 -0.58 -9.29 -7.10
N ASN A 35 0.10 -10.27 -7.68
CA ASN A 35 0.69 -11.37 -6.90
C ASN A 35 1.75 -10.86 -5.93
N LEU A 36 2.62 -9.95 -6.37
CA LEU A 36 3.62 -9.33 -5.50
C LEU A 36 2.93 -8.56 -4.36
N MET A 37 1.97 -7.69 -4.70
CA MET A 37 1.19 -6.94 -3.71
C MET A 37 0.50 -7.86 -2.70
N GLY A 38 -0.22 -8.89 -3.18
CA GLY A 38 -0.95 -9.84 -2.34
C GLY A 38 -0.04 -10.63 -1.41
N LEU A 39 1.12 -11.08 -1.89
CA LEU A 39 2.14 -11.70 -1.04
C LEU A 39 2.69 -10.73 0.00
N GLY A 40 2.87 -9.46 -0.35
CA GLY A 40 3.29 -8.42 0.59
C GLY A 40 2.25 -8.22 1.70
N LEU A 41 0.96 -8.17 1.35
CA LEU A 41 -0.14 -8.09 2.32
C LEU A 41 -0.20 -9.33 3.22
N LEU A 42 0.02 -10.52 2.66
CA LEU A 42 0.08 -11.77 3.43
C LEU A 42 1.23 -11.74 4.44
N ILE A 43 2.43 -11.35 4.02
CA ILE A 43 3.60 -11.18 4.91
C ILE A 43 3.27 -10.18 6.02
N THR A 44 2.67 -9.05 5.67
CA THR A 44 2.28 -8.00 6.62
C THR A 44 1.34 -8.55 7.69
N GLY A 45 0.28 -9.26 7.29
CA GLY A 45 -0.69 -9.86 8.20
C GLY A 45 -0.07 -10.92 9.11
N LEU A 46 0.74 -11.82 8.54
CA LEU A 46 1.42 -12.87 9.31
C LEU A 46 2.40 -12.29 10.34
N VAL A 47 3.19 -11.28 9.96
CA VAL A 47 4.10 -10.60 10.89
C VAL A 47 3.33 -9.83 11.95
N ALA A 48 2.22 -9.17 11.61
CA ALA A 48 1.40 -8.45 12.57
C ALA A 48 0.82 -9.40 13.64
N VAL A 49 0.24 -10.52 13.20
CA VAL A 49 -0.31 -11.56 14.10
C VAL A 49 0.80 -12.22 14.93
N GLY A 50 1.90 -12.62 14.30
CA GLY A 50 3.04 -13.21 15.02
C GLY A 50 3.62 -12.26 16.06
N THR A 51 3.72 -10.97 15.74
CA THR A 51 4.19 -9.94 16.67
C THR A 51 3.27 -9.82 17.88
N ILE A 52 1.94 -9.69 17.66
CA ILE A 52 1.02 -9.51 18.79
C ILE A 52 0.97 -10.77 19.68
N MET A 53 1.04 -11.97 19.08
CA MET A 53 1.10 -13.23 19.83
C MET A 53 2.34 -13.35 20.72
N LEU A 54 3.46 -12.76 20.31
CA LEU A 54 4.68 -12.70 21.14
C LEU A 54 4.66 -11.54 22.14
N ALA A 55 3.96 -10.46 21.81
CA ALA A 55 3.93 -9.24 22.59
C ALA A 55 2.95 -9.28 23.77
N THR A 56 1.84 -10.01 23.65
CA THR A 56 0.83 -10.14 24.71
C THR A 56 0.88 -11.51 25.37
N THR A 57 0.40 -11.58 26.62
CA THR A 57 0.32 -12.82 27.41
C THR A 57 -0.95 -12.81 28.26
N THR A 58 -1.42 -13.99 28.65
CA THR A 58 -2.50 -14.18 29.63
C THR A 58 -1.99 -14.66 30.98
N ASP A 59 -0.70 -14.96 31.10
CA ASP A 59 -0.07 -15.42 32.34
C ASP A 59 0.55 -14.24 33.11
N PRO A 60 0.04 -13.91 34.31
CA PRO A 60 0.58 -12.85 35.16
C PRO A 60 2.05 -13.00 35.53
N ALA A 61 2.59 -14.22 35.60
CA ALA A 61 3.99 -14.43 35.95
C ALA A 61 4.95 -13.97 34.83
N SER A 62 4.49 -13.97 33.58
CA SER A 62 5.27 -13.61 32.40
C SER A 62 5.15 -12.15 31.97
N ALA A 63 4.22 -11.42 32.60
CA ALA A 63 3.91 -10.04 32.25
C ALA A 63 4.85 -9.05 32.94
N VAL A 64 5.28 -8.03 32.19
CA VAL A 64 6.12 -6.93 32.70
C VAL A 64 5.37 -5.60 32.76
N ALA A 65 4.24 -5.50 32.06
CA ALA A 65 3.38 -4.32 32.07
C ALA A 65 1.94 -4.73 31.75
N THR A 66 0.97 -3.98 32.29
CA THR A 66 -0.45 -4.13 31.99
C THR A 66 -0.96 -2.82 31.39
N LEU A 67 -1.59 -2.89 30.23
CA LEU A 67 -2.21 -1.75 29.55
C LEU A 67 -3.55 -1.38 30.22
N PRO A 68 -4.05 -0.15 30.02
CA PRO A 68 -5.33 0.29 30.58
C PRO A 68 -6.54 -0.57 30.19
N ASN A 69 -6.49 -1.22 29.03
CA ASN A 69 -7.51 -2.13 28.52
C ASN A 69 -7.41 -3.55 29.10
N GLY A 70 -6.46 -3.80 30.01
CA GLY A 70 -6.25 -5.10 30.66
C GLY A 70 -5.31 -6.05 29.93
N ASP A 71 -4.81 -5.71 28.73
CA ASP A 71 -3.83 -6.55 28.07
C ASP A 71 -2.51 -6.57 28.86
N MET A 72 -1.91 -7.74 28.96
CA MET A 72 -0.64 -7.93 29.63
C MET A 72 0.46 -8.08 28.59
N LEU A 73 1.53 -7.28 28.71
CA LEU A 73 2.67 -7.29 27.80
C LEU A 73 3.80 -8.17 28.34
N THR A 74 4.38 -8.96 27.44
CA THR A 74 5.65 -9.65 27.68
C THR A 74 6.81 -8.64 27.65
N SER A 75 8.01 -9.09 28.03
CA SER A 75 9.24 -8.27 27.87
C SER A 75 9.43 -7.78 26.43
N PHE A 76 9.11 -8.62 25.45
CA PHE A 76 9.16 -8.25 24.02
C PHE A 76 8.10 -7.19 23.69
N GLY A 77 6.85 -7.39 24.11
CA GLY A 77 5.79 -6.42 23.87
C GLY A 77 6.06 -5.05 24.48
N TYR A 78 6.59 -5.03 25.72
CA TYR A 78 7.02 -3.79 26.36
C TYR A 78 8.16 -3.11 25.59
N ALA A 79 9.14 -3.89 25.09
CA ALA A 79 10.23 -3.34 24.29
C ALA A 79 9.71 -2.62 23.04
N ILE A 80 8.80 -3.23 22.27
CA ILE A 80 8.37 -2.64 20.99
C ILE A 80 7.25 -1.60 21.12
N PHE A 81 6.43 -1.62 22.17
CA PHE A 81 5.32 -0.68 22.35
C PHE A 81 5.51 0.34 23.47
N GLY A 82 6.16 -0.05 24.57
CA GLY A 82 6.36 0.78 25.76
C GLY A 82 7.67 1.55 25.75
N SER A 83 8.75 0.96 25.23
CA SER A 83 10.09 1.55 25.27
C SER A 83 10.35 2.56 24.12
N PRO A 84 11.44 3.36 24.18
CA PRO A 84 11.85 4.23 23.07
C PRO A 84 12.05 3.51 21.73
N LEU A 85 12.28 2.18 21.72
CA LEU A 85 12.36 1.37 20.51
C LEU A 85 11.10 1.46 19.64
N LYS A 86 9.94 1.80 20.22
CA LYS A 86 8.69 2.00 19.47
C LYS A 86 8.83 3.03 18.34
N TRP A 87 9.66 4.05 18.52
CA TRP A 87 9.89 5.06 17.48
C TRP A 87 10.61 4.47 16.27
N LEU A 88 11.56 3.57 16.50
CA LEU A 88 12.21 2.83 15.41
C LEU A 88 11.18 1.97 14.67
N VAL A 89 10.29 1.28 15.40
CA VAL A 89 9.25 0.45 14.80
C VAL A 89 8.28 1.29 13.94
N ILE A 90 7.86 2.45 14.43
CA ILE A 90 6.94 3.37 13.72
C ILE A 90 7.58 3.95 12.46
N PHE A 91 8.86 4.38 12.52
CA PHE A 91 9.52 5.05 11.41
C PHE A 91 10.28 4.12 10.46
N ALA A 92 10.53 2.85 10.83
CA ALA A 92 11.24 1.90 9.99
C ALA A 92 10.54 1.65 8.63
N PRO A 93 9.20 1.48 8.53
CA PRO A 93 8.52 1.38 7.25
C PRO A 93 8.75 2.60 6.35
N LEU A 94 8.71 3.81 6.94
CA LEU A 94 8.95 5.06 6.21
C LEU A 94 10.37 5.12 5.65
N ALA A 95 11.38 4.77 6.46
CA ALA A 95 12.76 4.71 6.00
C ALA A 95 12.95 3.68 4.88
N ALA A 96 12.33 2.50 5.02
CA ALA A 96 12.42 1.42 4.03
C ALA A 96 11.74 1.77 2.70
N VAL A 97 10.55 2.41 2.73
CA VAL A 97 9.86 2.82 1.48
C VAL A 97 10.64 3.92 0.76
N LEU A 98 11.23 4.87 1.49
CA LEU A 98 12.08 5.92 0.90
C LEU A 98 13.34 5.30 0.27
N PHE A 99 14.00 4.38 0.98
CA PHE A 99 15.15 3.66 0.45
C PHE A 99 14.82 2.92 -0.84
N LEU A 100 13.72 2.14 -0.85
CA LEU A 100 13.30 1.40 -2.04
C LEU A 100 12.96 2.35 -3.19
N SER A 101 12.22 3.43 -2.92
CA SER A 101 11.83 4.43 -3.92
C SER A 101 13.03 5.10 -4.60
N PHE A 102 14.08 5.42 -3.85
CA PHE A 102 15.28 6.06 -4.41
C PHE A 102 16.25 5.09 -5.06
N ARG A 103 16.37 3.85 -4.55
CA ARG A 103 17.41 2.91 -5.02
C ARG A 103 16.93 1.92 -6.06
N VAL A 104 15.64 1.69 -6.23
CA VAL A 104 15.10 0.62 -7.09
C VAL A 104 15.68 0.60 -8.51
N GLN A 105 15.91 1.77 -9.13
CA GLN A 105 16.43 1.86 -10.49
C GLN A 105 17.85 1.30 -10.64
N SER A 106 18.62 1.33 -9.55
CA SER A 106 20.00 0.85 -9.47
C SER A 106 20.14 -0.55 -8.87
N MET A 107 19.02 -1.22 -8.57
CA MET A 107 19.00 -2.54 -7.95
C MET A 107 18.75 -3.64 -8.98
N SER A 108 19.23 -4.85 -8.67
CA SER A 108 18.73 -6.05 -9.34
C SER A 108 17.26 -6.28 -8.98
N VAL A 109 16.54 -7.01 -9.83
CA VAL A 109 15.13 -7.37 -9.59
C VAL A 109 14.99 -8.14 -8.26
N SER A 110 15.91 -9.08 -7.99
CA SER A 110 15.91 -9.84 -6.74
C SER A 110 16.12 -8.96 -5.51
N ALA A 111 17.08 -8.04 -5.55
CA ALA A 111 17.34 -7.13 -4.43
C ALA A 111 16.14 -6.21 -4.16
N ALA A 112 15.51 -5.68 -5.22
CA ALA A 112 14.31 -4.85 -5.10
C ALA A 112 13.15 -5.65 -4.48
N GLN A 113 12.95 -6.89 -4.92
CA GLN A 113 11.90 -7.76 -4.39
C GLN A 113 12.14 -8.16 -2.93
N THR A 114 13.37 -8.52 -2.55
CA THR A 114 13.72 -8.80 -1.15
C THR A 114 13.50 -7.58 -0.26
N THR A 115 13.88 -6.39 -0.75
CA THR A 115 13.66 -5.14 -0.01
C THR A 115 12.17 -4.85 0.17
N PHE A 116 11.34 -5.14 -0.84
CA PHE A 116 9.89 -5.05 -0.71
C PHE A 116 9.33 -6.02 0.34
N TRP A 117 9.85 -7.25 0.45
CA TRP A 117 9.46 -8.19 1.50
C TRP A 117 9.86 -7.73 2.90
N VAL A 118 11.08 -7.20 3.06
CA VAL A 118 11.53 -6.60 4.32
C VAL A 118 10.61 -5.43 4.70
N TYR A 119 10.32 -4.56 3.73
CA TYR A 119 9.38 -3.46 3.92
C TYR A 119 8.00 -3.94 4.39
N ALA A 120 7.41 -4.94 3.72
CA ALA A 120 6.12 -5.51 4.12
C ALA A 120 6.15 -6.11 5.55
N GLY A 121 7.24 -6.78 5.92
CA GLY A 121 7.45 -7.26 7.28
C GLY A 121 7.53 -6.13 8.32
N LEU A 122 8.25 -5.05 8.02
CA LEU A 122 8.33 -3.87 8.90
C LEU A 122 6.96 -3.20 9.07
N VAL A 123 6.17 -3.09 8.00
CA VAL A 123 4.79 -2.59 8.08
C VAL A 123 3.96 -3.51 8.97
N GLY A 124 4.08 -4.83 8.84
CA GLY A 124 3.38 -5.79 9.70
C GLY A 124 3.76 -5.63 11.17
N LEU A 125 5.05 -5.47 11.47
CA LEU A 125 5.55 -5.19 12.81
C LEU A 125 4.93 -3.91 13.38
N SER A 126 4.89 -2.81 12.60
CA SER A 126 4.30 -1.54 13.01
C SER A 126 2.77 -1.64 13.21
N LEU A 127 2.08 -2.30 12.28
CA LEU A 127 0.63 -2.47 12.31
C LEU A 127 0.16 -3.46 13.37
N SER A 128 1.03 -4.29 13.95
CA SER A 128 0.67 -5.16 15.08
C SER A 128 0.03 -4.38 16.25
N SER A 129 0.39 -3.10 16.40
CA SER A 129 -0.18 -2.20 17.41
C SER A 129 -1.70 -1.98 17.26
N ILE A 130 -2.29 -2.17 16.07
CA ILE A 130 -3.74 -2.01 15.89
C ILE A 130 -4.52 -3.04 16.70
N PHE A 131 -3.96 -4.24 16.92
CA PHE A 131 -4.59 -5.27 17.75
C PHE A 131 -4.70 -4.84 19.21
N LEU A 132 -3.85 -3.91 19.68
CA LEU A 132 -3.96 -3.34 21.01
C LEU A 132 -5.11 -2.34 21.15
N VAL A 133 -5.52 -1.72 20.05
CA VAL A 133 -6.49 -0.61 20.05
C VAL A 133 -7.88 -1.04 19.58
N TYR A 134 -7.94 -1.92 18.59
CA TYR A 134 -9.17 -2.32 17.92
C TYR A 134 -9.50 -3.79 18.20
N THR A 135 -10.78 -4.15 18.12
CA THR A 135 -11.19 -5.55 18.23
C THR A 135 -10.73 -6.36 17.00
N THR A 136 -10.43 -7.64 17.19
CA THR A 136 -10.10 -8.56 16.08
C THR A 136 -11.24 -8.65 15.06
N ALA A 137 -12.49 -8.54 15.51
CA ALA A 137 -13.66 -8.51 14.64
C ALA A 137 -13.63 -7.28 13.71
N SER A 138 -13.40 -6.08 14.25
CA SER A 138 -13.30 -4.85 13.46
C SER A 138 -12.11 -4.88 12.49
N ILE A 139 -10.95 -5.37 12.93
CA ILE A 139 -9.77 -5.54 12.06
C ILE A 139 -10.11 -6.45 10.87
N SER A 140 -10.71 -7.62 11.14
CA SER A 140 -11.04 -8.60 10.11
C SER A 140 -12.11 -8.09 9.14
N GLN A 141 -13.19 -7.51 9.66
CA GLN A 141 -14.26 -6.92 8.86
C GLN A 141 -13.72 -5.80 7.96
N THR A 142 -12.90 -4.92 8.52
CA THR A 142 -12.28 -3.82 7.76
C THR A 142 -11.37 -4.36 6.67
N PHE A 143 -10.59 -5.41 6.94
CA PHE A 143 -9.71 -6.03 5.94
C PHE A 143 -10.51 -6.55 4.74
N PHE A 144 -11.60 -7.29 4.98
CA PHE A 144 -12.45 -7.80 3.90
C PHE A 144 -13.18 -6.68 3.16
N ALA A 145 -13.66 -5.64 3.85
CA ALA A 145 -14.25 -4.46 3.24
C ALA A 145 -13.23 -3.73 2.35
N THR A 146 -11.99 -3.57 2.82
CA THR A 146 -10.88 -2.99 2.07
C THR A 146 -10.56 -3.83 0.84
N ALA A 147 -10.47 -5.14 0.96
CA ALA A 147 -10.18 -6.05 -0.15
C ALA A 147 -11.26 -5.98 -1.24
N ALA A 148 -12.54 -5.94 -0.85
CA ALA A 148 -13.65 -5.78 -1.79
C ALA A 148 -13.63 -4.43 -2.49
N ALA A 149 -13.44 -3.34 -1.73
CA ALA A 149 -13.34 -1.98 -2.27
C ALA A 149 -12.16 -1.84 -3.23
N PHE A 150 -10.97 -2.27 -2.80
CA PHE A 150 -9.74 -2.25 -3.58
C PHE A 150 -9.90 -3.06 -4.87
N GLY A 151 -10.44 -4.28 -4.80
CA GLY A 151 -10.69 -5.11 -5.98
C GLY A 151 -11.63 -4.44 -6.98
N GLY A 152 -12.73 -3.84 -6.51
CA GLY A 152 -13.69 -3.12 -7.36
C GLY A 152 -13.09 -1.87 -8.02
N LEU A 153 -12.37 -1.04 -7.25
CA LEU A 153 -11.73 0.18 -7.73
C LEU A 153 -10.58 -0.13 -8.70
N SER A 154 -9.79 -1.16 -8.40
CA SER A 154 -8.71 -1.62 -9.25
C SER A 154 -9.25 -2.18 -10.57
N LEU A 155 -10.35 -2.95 -10.54
CA LEU A 155 -11.02 -3.38 -11.76
C LEU A 155 -11.51 -2.20 -12.60
N TYR A 156 -12.09 -1.16 -11.96
CA TYR A 156 -12.47 0.07 -12.63
C TYR A 156 -11.26 0.77 -13.26
N GLY A 157 -10.16 1.00 -12.52
CA GLY A 157 -8.94 1.62 -13.03
C GLY A 157 -8.30 0.85 -14.18
N TYR A 158 -8.34 -0.48 -14.12
CA TYR A 158 -7.84 -1.34 -15.18
C TYR A 158 -8.67 -1.25 -16.47
N THR A 159 -10.00 -1.20 -16.35
CA THR A 159 -10.92 -1.31 -17.51
C THR A 159 -11.37 0.04 -18.07
N THR A 160 -11.32 1.11 -17.27
CA THR A 160 -11.79 2.44 -17.70
C THR A 160 -10.93 3.01 -18.82
N LYS A 161 -11.60 3.70 -19.75
CA LYS A 161 -10.99 4.43 -20.88
C LYS A 161 -10.85 5.93 -20.61
N ARG A 162 -11.42 6.41 -19.49
CA ARG A 162 -11.26 7.81 -19.08
C ARG A 162 -9.86 7.99 -18.52
N ASP A 163 -9.21 9.08 -18.91
CA ASP A 163 -7.94 9.48 -18.31
C ASP A 163 -8.17 9.95 -16.86
N LEU A 164 -7.54 9.28 -15.90
CA LEU A 164 -7.61 9.60 -14.47
C LEU A 164 -6.45 10.49 -14.01
N SER A 165 -5.52 10.89 -14.88
CA SER A 165 -4.34 11.68 -14.51
C SER A 165 -4.65 13.00 -13.80
N GLY A 166 -5.68 13.71 -14.27
CA GLY A 166 -6.16 14.94 -13.63
C GLY A 166 -6.72 14.69 -12.23
N LEU A 167 -7.48 13.62 -12.05
CA LEU A 167 -8.00 13.22 -10.74
C LEU A 167 -6.86 12.79 -9.81
N GLY A 168 -5.92 11.96 -10.29
CA GLY A 168 -4.77 11.50 -9.53
C GLY A 168 -3.92 12.66 -9.00
N SER A 169 -3.62 13.64 -9.85
CA SER A 169 -2.87 14.84 -9.45
C SER A 169 -3.57 15.62 -8.33
N PHE A 170 -4.90 15.76 -8.41
CA PHE A 170 -5.70 16.40 -7.36
C PHE A 170 -5.69 15.59 -6.05
N LEU A 171 -5.84 14.27 -6.14
CA LEU A 171 -5.86 13.38 -4.97
C LEU A 171 -4.50 13.33 -4.26
N ILE A 172 -3.38 13.39 -5.00
CA ILE A 172 -2.04 13.49 -4.41
C ILE A 172 -1.90 14.77 -3.58
N MET A 173 -2.43 15.91 -4.06
CA MET A 173 -2.50 17.13 -3.23
C MET A 173 -3.41 16.93 -2.01
N GLY A 174 -4.50 16.16 -2.17
CA GLY A 174 -5.36 15.74 -1.07
C GLY A 174 -4.62 14.96 0.02
N VAL A 175 -3.70 14.06 -0.34
CA VAL A 175 -2.84 13.34 0.61
C VAL A 175 -1.99 14.30 1.44
N VAL A 176 -1.41 15.33 0.80
CA VAL A 176 -0.66 16.37 1.53
C VAL A 176 -1.57 17.08 2.53
N GLY A 177 -2.80 17.42 2.13
CA GLY A 177 -3.82 17.99 3.02
C GLY A 177 -4.16 17.08 4.21
N LEU A 178 -4.33 15.77 3.97
CA LEU A 178 -4.57 14.78 5.02
C LEU A 178 -3.39 14.68 6.00
N ILE A 179 -2.16 14.72 5.51
CA ILE A 179 -0.95 14.71 6.36
C ILE A 179 -0.93 15.96 7.25
N ILE A 180 -1.14 17.15 6.67
CA ILE A 180 -1.16 18.41 7.43
C ILE A 180 -2.28 18.38 8.48
N ALA A 181 -3.50 17.97 8.10
CA ALA A 181 -4.62 17.85 9.02
C ALA A 181 -4.33 16.86 10.16
N SER A 182 -3.69 15.73 9.85
CA SER A 182 -3.28 14.74 10.85
C SER A 182 -2.26 15.32 11.84
N VAL A 183 -1.26 16.07 11.35
CA VAL A 183 -0.25 16.72 12.20
C VAL A 183 -0.88 17.79 13.09
N ILE A 184 -1.76 18.63 12.55
CA ILE A 184 -2.51 19.63 13.33
C ILE A 184 -3.33 18.94 14.42
N ASN A 185 -3.97 17.82 14.08
CA ASN A 185 -4.82 17.09 15.02
C ASN A 185 -4.04 16.43 16.17
N ILE A 186 -2.73 16.21 16.05
CA ILE A 186 -1.89 15.77 17.18
C ILE A 186 -1.95 16.79 18.34
N PHE A 187 -2.01 18.08 18.01
CA PHE A 187 -2.07 19.17 19.00
C PHE A 187 -3.50 19.49 19.43
N LEU A 188 -4.46 19.46 18.50
CA LEU A 188 -5.86 19.78 18.79
C LEU A 188 -6.60 18.64 19.50
N GLN A 189 -6.19 17.39 19.25
CA GLN A 189 -6.84 16.18 19.77
C GLN A 189 -8.36 16.14 19.50
N SER A 190 -8.79 16.64 18.33
CA SER A 190 -10.20 16.77 17.98
C SER A 190 -10.76 15.48 17.42
N SER A 191 -11.80 14.94 18.06
CA SER A 191 -12.52 13.75 17.57
C SER A 191 -13.23 14.01 16.24
N ALA A 192 -13.79 15.20 16.06
CA ALA A 192 -14.45 15.60 14.80
C ALA A 192 -13.43 15.68 13.64
N LEU A 193 -12.24 16.24 13.89
CA LEU A 193 -11.19 16.28 12.87
C LEU A 193 -10.66 14.87 12.57
N THR A 194 -10.53 14.02 13.58
CA THR A 194 -10.16 12.60 13.42
C THR A 194 -11.14 11.87 12.49
N PHE A 195 -12.45 12.06 12.72
CA PHE A 195 -13.51 11.48 11.87
C PHE A 195 -13.48 12.03 10.45
N ALA A 196 -13.31 13.34 10.28
CA ALA A 196 -13.22 13.96 8.96
C ALA A 196 -12.00 13.46 8.17
N VAL A 197 -10.84 13.38 8.82
CA VAL A 197 -9.60 12.87 8.22
C VAL A 197 -9.78 11.42 7.78
N SER A 198 -10.39 10.56 8.60
CA SER A 198 -10.60 9.16 8.22
C SER A 198 -11.58 9.04 7.04
N ALA A 199 -12.72 9.74 7.08
CA ALA A 199 -13.70 9.72 6.00
C ALA A 199 -13.13 10.23 4.66
N ILE A 200 -12.43 11.36 4.68
CA ILE A 200 -11.78 11.92 3.49
C ILE A 200 -10.64 11.01 3.02
N GLY A 201 -9.86 10.45 3.95
CA GLY A 201 -8.80 9.48 3.68
C GLY A 201 -9.31 8.27 2.89
N VAL A 202 -10.45 7.69 3.28
CA VAL A 202 -11.09 6.60 2.53
C VAL A 202 -11.38 7.01 1.09
N LEU A 203 -11.99 8.18 0.87
CA LEU A 203 -12.33 8.66 -0.48
C LEU A 203 -11.08 8.95 -1.33
N VAL A 204 -10.06 9.55 -0.72
CA VAL A 204 -8.80 9.87 -1.40
C VAL A 204 -8.09 8.59 -1.84
N PHE A 205 -7.89 7.63 -0.94
CA PHE A 205 -7.21 6.39 -1.27
C PHE A 205 -8.04 5.47 -2.15
N ALA A 206 -9.37 5.55 -2.09
CA ALA A 206 -10.23 4.87 -3.06
C ALA A 206 -10.01 5.41 -4.49
N GLY A 207 -9.96 6.73 -4.65
CA GLY A 207 -9.68 7.35 -5.94
C GLY A 207 -8.24 7.09 -6.43
N LEU A 208 -7.25 7.14 -5.52
CA LEU A 208 -5.85 6.83 -5.83
C LEU A 208 -5.70 5.37 -6.26
N THR A 209 -6.38 4.42 -5.62
CA THR A 209 -6.35 3.00 -6.04
C THR A 209 -6.74 2.84 -7.52
N ALA A 210 -7.82 3.50 -7.95
CA ALA A 210 -8.24 3.45 -9.36
C ALA A 210 -7.22 4.12 -10.29
N TYR A 211 -6.70 5.29 -9.89
CA TYR A 211 -5.68 6.02 -10.64
C TYR A 211 -4.37 5.24 -10.77
N ASP A 212 -3.84 4.70 -9.67
CA ASP A 212 -2.58 3.97 -9.64
C ASP A 212 -2.69 2.66 -10.44
N THR A 213 -3.82 1.96 -10.38
CA THR A 213 -4.03 0.80 -11.26
C THR A 213 -4.01 1.17 -12.73
N GLN A 214 -4.63 2.29 -13.12
CA GLN A 214 -4.56 2.80 -14.49
C GLN A 214 -3.11 3.17 -14.86
N ASN A 215 -2.42 3.90 -13.99
CA ASN A 215 -1.04 4.33 -14.24
C ASN A 215 -0.08 3.13 -14.36
N ILE A 216 -0.25 2.09 -13.54
CA ILE A 216 0.57 0.88 -13.62
C ILE A 216 0.36 0.14 -14.93
N LYS A 217 -0.89 0.05 -15.40
CA LYS A 217 -1.21 -0.50 -16.71
C LYS A 217 -0.51 0.28 -17.83
N GLU A 218 -0.49 1.60 -17.74
CA GLU A 218 0.15 2.49 -18.73
C GLU A 218 1.69 2.47 -18.69
N MET A 219 2.29 2.08 -17.54
CA MET A 219 3.75 1.90 -17.43
C MET A 219 4.27 0.68 -18.19
N TYR A 220 3.41 -0.28 -18.54
CA TYR A 220 3.78 -1.46 -19.29
C TYR A 220 4.24 -1.10 -20.71
N PHE A 221 5.39 -1.63 -21.10
CA PHE A 221 5.91 -1.50 -22.45
C PHE A 221 6.49 -2.83 -22.89
N GLU A 222 6.02 -3.38 -24.03
CA GLU A 222 6.43 -4.70 -24.52
C GLU A 222 7.94 -4.76 -24.84
N GLY A 223 8.53 -3.64 -25.25
CA GLY A 223 9.96 -3.54 -25.54
C GLY A 223 10.88 -3.36 -24.32
N ASP A 224 10.34 -3.40 -23.10
CA ASP A 224 11.17 -3.33 -21.89
C ASP A 224 12.06 -4.58 -21.78
N GLU A 225 13.32 -4.38 -21.42
CA GLU A 225 14.17 -5.49 -20.98
C GLU A 225 13.56 -6.18 -19.75
N THR A 226 13.77 -7.48 -19.62
CA THR A 226 13.21 -8.32 -18.53
C THR A 226 13.43 -7.72 -17.14
N ASP A 227 14.62 -7.16 -16.91
CA ASP A 227 14.96 -6.54 -15.62
C ASP A 227 14.24 -5.21 -15.38
N VAL A 228 14.03 -4.42 -16.44
CA VAL A 228 13.27 -3.16 -16.38
C VAL A 228 11.81 -3.46 -16.08
N ALA A 229 11.19 -4.39 -16.83
CA ALA A 229 9.83 -4.83 -16.60
C ALA A 229 9.65 -5.42 -15.18
N GLY A 230 10.65 -6.18 -14.71
CA GLY A 230 10.70 -6.71 -13.35
C GLY A 230 10.68 -5.63 -12.28
N ARG A 231 11.52 -4.60 -12.40
CA ARG A 231 11.55 -3.45 -11.48
C ARG A 231 10.25 -2.63 -11.52
N LYS A 232 9.69 -2.38 -12.72
CA LYS A 232 8.40 -1.72 -12.87
C LYS A 232 7.28 -2.47 -12.15
N ALA A 233 7.24 -3.79 -12.28
CA ALA A 233 6.24 -4.62 -11.60
C ALA A 233 6.36 -4.53 -10.06
N ILE A 234 7.58 -4.51 -9.52
CA ILE A 234 7.81 -4.35 -8.07
C ILE A 234 7.37 -2.95 -7.61
N MET A 235 7.67 -1.91 -8.36
CA MET A 235 7.24 -0.55 -8.03
C MET A 235 5.72 -0.37 -8.13
N GLY A 236 5.08 -0.99 -9.13
CA GLY A 236 3.63 -1.04 -9.21
C GLY A 236 3.02 -1.76 -8.00
N ALA A 237 3.61 -2.90 -7.60
CA ALA A 237 3.16 -3.64 -6.44
C ALA A 237 3.31 -2.85 -5.13
N LEU A 238 4.42 -2.11 -4.98
CA LEU A 238 4.64 -1.22 -3.84
C LEU A 238 3.59 -0.11 -3.74
N ARG A 239 3.25 0.53 -4.86
CA ARG A 239 2.22 1.58 -4.92
C ARG A 239 0.84 1.05 -4.52
N LEU A 240 0.40 -0.03 -5.16
CA LEU A 240 -0.88 -0.68 -4.84
C LEU A 240 -0.93 -1.21 -3.40
N TYR A 241 0.20 -1.69 -2.89
CA TYR A 241 0.32 -2.10 -1.48
C TYR A 241 0.15 -0.90 -0.53
N LEU A 242 0.78 0.24 -0.82
CA LEU A 242 0.62 1.47 -0.04
C LEU A 242 -0.83 1.96 -0.05
N ASP A 243 -1.47 1.97 -1.21
CA ASP A 243 -2.88 2.34 -1.34
C ASP A 243 -3.78 1.43 -0.51
N PHE A 244 -3.56 0.11 -0.58
CA PHE A 244 -4.31 -0.86 0.22
C PHE A 244 -4.15 -0.61 1.72
N ILE A 245 -2.91 -0.48 2.20
CA ILE A 245 -2.64 -0.28 3.63
C ILE A 245 -3.24 1.03 4.11
N ASN A 246 -3.11 2.11 3.35
CA ASN A 246 -3.69 3.40 3.75
C ASN A 246 -5.22 3.36 3.73
N LEU A 247 -5.84 2.77 2.70
CA LEU A 247 -7.29 2.57 2.64
C LEU A 247 -7.79 1.74 3.83
N PHE A 248 -7.08 0.66 4.16
CA PHE A 248 -7.37 -0.17 5.33
C PHE A 248 -7.30 0.64 6.63
N MET A 249 -6.24 1.41 6.83
CA MET A 249 -6.05 2.19 8.06
C MET A 249 -7.12 3.28 8.21
N PHE A 250 -7.47 3.99 7.13
CA PHE A 250 -8.53 4.99 7.18
C PHE A 250 -9.91 4.37 7.37
N LEU A 251 -10.20 3.23 6.73
CA LEU A 251 -11.44 2.49 6.99
C LEU A 251 -11.49 2.02 8.45
N LEU A 252 -10.41 1.45 8.99
CA LEU A 252 -10.36 0.98 10.38
C LEU A 252 -10.57 2.13 11.36
N GLN A 253 -10.01 3.30 11.07
CA GLN A 253 -10.23 4.48 11.88
C GLN A 253 -11.66 5.05 11.75
N PHE A 254 -12.28 4.89 10.57
CA PHE A 254 -13.61 5.41 10.28
C PHE A 254 -14.73 4.55 10.88
N MET A 255 -14.62 3.21 10.81
CA MET A 255 -15.67 2.28 11.24
C MET A 255 -15.27 1.28 12.33
N GLY A 256 -14.00 1.25 12.75
CA GLY A 256 -13.50 0.24 13.68
C GLY A 256 -13.89 0.51 15.13
N ASP A 257 -14.32 -0.54 15.82
CA ASP A 257 -14.60 -0.49 17.25
C ASP A 257 -13.30 -0.63 18.05
N ARG A 258 -13.10 0.34 18.95
CA ARG A 258 -11.96 0.41 19.85
C ARG A 258 -12.28 -0.30 21.16
N ARG A 259 -11.27 -0.94 21.76
CA ARG A 259 -11.38 -1.67 23.03
C ARG A 259 -10.84 -0.88 24.22
#